data_AF-A0A0Q4BEY1-F1
#
_entry.id   AF-A0A0Q4BEY1-F1
#
_cell.length_a   1.000
_cell.length_b   1.000
_cell.length_c   1.000
_cell.angle_alpha   90.00
_cell.angle_beta   90.00
_cell.angle_gamma   90.00
#
_symmetry.space_group_name_H-M   'P 1'
#
loop_
_entity.id
_entity.type
_entity.pdbx_description
1 polymer ?
#
loop_
_entity_poly.entity_id
_entity_poly.type
_entity_poly.pdbx_seq_one_letter_code
_entity_poly.pdbx_strand_id
1 'polypeptide(L)'
;MSLTLLAKQQPAAINALYKLKNEIFRDGALTSKEKALMAVSISCLMRCETCLETWAERAKEMGATVDELRESILVAMYLAGPATAVWSDKVDAILGGPVEID
;
A
#
# COMPACT_ATOMS: atom_id res chain seq x y z
N MET A 1 1.67 11.65 -14.94
CA MET A 1 0.72 12.52 -15.69
C MET A 1 -0.22 11.75 -16.65
N SER A 2 -0.24 10.41 -16.65
CA SER A 2 -1.10 9.59 -17.54
C SER A 2 -2.50 9.29 -16.99
N LEU A 3 -2.65 9.13 -15.68
CA LEU A 3 -3.95 8.82 -15.05
C LEU A 3 -5.00 9.92 -15.26
N THR A 4 -4.60 11.20 -15.17
CA THR A 4 -5.51 12.33 -15.42
C THR A 4 -6.01 12.34 -16.86
N LEU A 5 -5.18 11.92 -17.82
CA LEU A 5 -5.58 11.81 -19.23
C LEU A 5 -6.57 10.66 -19.43
N LEU A 6 -6.29 9.49 -18.86
CA LEU A 6 -7.21 8.33 -18.91
C LEU A 6 -8.55 8.63 -18.24
N ALA A 7 -8.55 9.35 -17.11
CA ALA A 7 -9.78 9.78 -16.45
C ALA A 7 -10.63 10.71 -17.33
N LYS A 8 -10.00 11.58 -18.13
CA LYS A 8 -10.71 12.45 -19.07
C LYS A 8 -11.24 11.70 -20.30
N GLN A 9 -10.45 10.78 -20.85
CA GLN A 9 -10.79 10.07 -22.09
C GLN A 9 -11.71 8.86 -21.86
N GLN A 10 -11.57 8.16 -20.73
CA GLN A 10 -12.30 6.94 -20.39
C GLN A 10 -12.95 7.07 -19.00
N PRO A 11 -13.80 8.09 -18.76
CA PRO A 11 -14.34 8.39 -17.43
C PRO A 11 -15.21 7.25 -16.88
N ALA A 12 -15.96 6.55 -17.73
CA ALA A 12 -16.82 5.44 -17.30
C ALA A 12 -15.99 4.29 -16.69
N ALA A 13 -14.88 3.92 -17.33
CA ALA A 13 -14.00 2.85 -16.85
C ALA A 13 -13.31 3.25 -15.54
N ILE A 14 -12.77 4.47 -15.46
CA ILE A 14 -12.12 4.96 -14.24
C ILE A 14 -13.11 5.07 -13.08
N ASN A 15 -14.32 5.57 -13.33
CA ASN A 15 -15.36 5.64 -12.29
C ASN A 15 -15.79 4.24 -11.80
N ALA A 16 -15.90 3.26 -12.70
CA ALA A 16 -16.19 1.87 -12.32
C ALA A 16 -15.06 1.29 -11.46
N LEU A 17 -13.79 1.52 -11.82
CA LEU A 17 -12.64 1.08 -11.05
C LEU A 17 -12.62 1.70 -9.64
N TYR A 18 -12.90 2.99 -9.51
CA TYR A 18 -12.96 3.64 -8.21
C TYR A 18 -14.14 3.17 -7.35
N LYS A 19 -15.30 2.89 -7.95
CA LYS A 19 -16.43 2.27 -7.23
C LYS A 19 -16.04 0.90 -6.69
N LEU A 20 -15.39 0.06 -7.52
CA LEU A 20 -14.93 -1.26 -7.10
C LEU A 20 -13.91 -1.16 -5.96
N LYS A 21 -12.89 -0.29 -6.10
CA LYS A 21 -11.92 -0.02 -5.04
C LYS A 21 -12.61 0.40 -3.75
N ASN A 22 -13.55 1.34 -3.82
CA ASN A 22 -14.24 1.81 -2.63
C ASN A 22 -15.04 0.70 -1.97
N GLU A 23 -15.74 -0.15 -2.72
CA GLU A 23 -16.49 -1.27 -2.16
C GLU A 23 -15.59 -2.33 -1.52
N ILE A 24 -14.48 -2.72 -2.18
CA ILE A 24 -13.52 -3.70 -1.64
C ILE A 24 -12.98 -3.29 -0.27
N PHE A 25 -12.66 -2.00 -0.10
CA PHE A 25 -12.00 -1.47 1.10
C PHE A 25 -12.97 -0.97 2.19
N ARG A 26 -14.28 -1.24 2.09
CA ARG A 26 -15.23 -1.03 3.20
C ARG A 26 -15.00 -2.05 4.31
N ASP A 27 -15.41 -1.71 5.53
CA ASP A 27 -15.42 -2.67 6.64
C ASP A 27 -16.36 -3.85 6.35
N GLY A 28 -15.96 -5.03 6.81
CA GLY A 28 -16.73 -6.28 6.75
C GLY A 28 -16.14 -7.29 7.74
N ALA A 29 -15.99 -8.55 7.32
CA ALA A 29 -15.27 -9.54 8.13
C ALA A 29 -13.80 -9.17 8.37
N LEU A 30 -13.22 -8.39 7.46
CA LEU A 30 -11.96 -7.66 7.65
C LEU A 30 -12.29 -6.17 7.66
N THR A 31 -11.70 -5.46 8.60
CA THR A 31 -11.70 -4.01 8.67
C THR A 31 -10.97 -3.39 7.47
N SER A 32 -11.32 -2.16 7.15
CA SER A 32 -10.65 -1.33 6.16
C SER A 32 -9.16 -1.19 6.45
N LYS A 33 -8.78 -1.06 7.74
CA LYS A 33 -7.39 -1.05 8.20
C LYS A 33 -6.66 -2.35 7.84
N GLU A 34 -7.22 -3.51 8.17
CA GLU A 34 -6.61 -4.81 7.83
C GLU A 34 -6.42 -4.97 6.33
N LYS A 35 -7.43 -4.57 5.53
CA LYS A 35 -7.32 -4.60 4.06
C LYS A 35 -6.24 -3.65 3.54
N ALA A 36 -6.09 -2.47 4.14
CA ALA A 36 -5.03 -1.52 3.78
C ALA A 36 -3.64 -2.07 4.11
N LEU A 37 -3.47 -2.72 5.27
CA LEU A 37 -2.22 -3.41 5.65
C LEU A 37 -1.88 -4.54 4.67
N MET A 38 -2.87 -5.35 4.25
CA MET A 38 -2.67 -6.34 3.19
C MET A 38 -2.21 -5.69 1.87
N ALA A 39 -2.81 -4.54 1.51
CA ALA A 39 -2.43 -3.81 0.30
C ALA A 39 -0.99 -3.25 0.36
N VAL A 40 -0.49 -2.90 1.55
CA VAL A 40 0.92 -2.53 1.77
C VAL A 40 1.83 -3.72 1.45
N SER A 41 1.57 -4.90 2.02
CA SER A 41 2.35 -6.11 1.73
C SER A 41 2.36 -6.44 0.24
N ILE A 42 1.20 -6.39 -0.42
CA ILE A 42 1.08 -6.64 -1.86
C ILE A 42 1.85 -5.58 -2.67
N SER A 43 1.83 -4.32 -2.25
CA SER A 43 2.55 -3.23 -2.91
C SER A 43 4.06 -3.41 -2.85
N CYS A 44 4.59 -3.95 -1.74
CA CYS A 44 5.99 -4.37 -1.66
C CYS A 44 6.31 -5.42 -2.72
N LEU A 45 5.48 -6.48 -2.82
CA LEU A 45 5.71 -7.58 -3.77
C LEU A 45 5.55 -7.17 -5.25
N MET A 46 4.62 -6.25 -5.55
CA MET A 46 4.45 -5.69 -6.90
C MET A 46 5.57 -4.73 -7.31
N ARG A 47 6.39 -4.29 -6.33
CA ARG A 47 7.42 -3.28 -6.52
C ARG A 47 6.91 -1.96 -7.11
N CYS A 48 5.79 -1.47 -6.58
CA CYS A 48 5.15 -0.23 -7.02
C CYS A 48 5.28 0.86 -5.94
N GLU A 49 6.14 1.86 -6.17
CA GLU A 49 6.43 2.90 -5.16
C GLU A 49 5.18 3.70 -4.81
N THR A 50 4.47 4.18 -5.82
CA THR A 50 3.24 4.94 -5.64
C THR A 50 2.16 4.12 -4.93
N CYS A 51 2.06 2.83 -5.22
CA CYS A 51 1.11 1.95 -4.55
C CYS A 51 1.46 1.80 -3.07
N LEU A 52 2.75 1.59 -2.78
CA LEU A 52 3.25 1.43 -1.42
C LEU A 52 2.99 2.69 -0.58
N GLU A 53 3.36 3.87 -1.10
CA GLU A 53 3.11 5.15 -0.44
C GLU A 53 1.62 5.38 -0.20
N THR A 54 0.79 5.19 -1.24
CA THR A 54 -0.66 5.42 -1.16
C THR A 54 -1.32 4.52 -0.11
N TRP A 55 -0.98 3.22 -0.08
CA TRP A 55 -1.58 2.28 0.85
C TRP A 55 -1.03 2.40 2.26
N ALA A 56 0.24 2.77 2.43
CA ALA A 56 0.81 3.06 3.74
C ALA A 56 0.18 4.31 4.37
N GLU A 57 0.00 5.39 3.60
CA GLU A 57 -0.71 6.60 4.06
C GLU A 57 -2.15 6.28 4.42
N ARG A 58 -2.88 5.55 3.55
CA ARG A 58 -4.27 5.18 3.80
C ARG A 58 -4.44 4.25 5.00
N ALA A 59 -3.50 3.32 5.22
CA ALA A 59 -3.50 2.51 6.43
C ALA A 59 -3.34 3.39 7.68
N LYS A 60 -2.42 4.37 7.66
CA LYS A 60 -2.23 5.33 8.76
C LYS A 60 -3.48 6.19 8.99
N GLU A 61 -4.15 6.66 7.94
CA GLU A 61 -5.44 7.36 8.04
C GLU A 61 -6.53 6.50 8.71
N MET A 62 -6.46 5.18 8.55
CA MET A 62 -7.35 4.19 9.17
C MET A 62 -6.88 3.76 10.58
N GLY A 63 -5.90 4.46 11.15
CA GLY A 63 -5.39 4.21 12.49
C GLY A 63 -4.32 3.13 12.59
N ALA A 64 -3.70 2.75 11.47
CA ALA A 64 -2.58 1.81 11.50
C ALA A 64 -1.33 2.44 12.13
N THR A 65 -0.65 1.66 12.98
CA THR A 65 0.63 2.07 13.55
C THR A 65 1.78 1.77 12.59
N VAL A 66 2.95 2.39 12.84
CA VAL A 66 4.18 2.04 12.10
C VAL A 66 4.57 0.58 12.36
N ASP A 67 4.33 0.06 13.55
CA ASP A 67 4.63 -1.34 13.88
C ASP A 67 3.74 -2.32 13.11
N GLU A 68 2.46 -1.99 12.90
CA GLU A 68 1.57 -2.79 12.04
C GLU A 68 2.05 -2.80 10.58
N LEU A 69 2.62 -1.70 10.08
CA LEU A 69 3.25 -1.66 8.76
C LEU A 69 4.50 -2.54 8.71
N ARG A 70 5.35 -2.49 9.75
CA ARG A 70 6.55 -3.34 9.85
C ARG A 70 6.17 -4.82 9.84
N GLU A 71 5.21 -5.24 10.66
CA GLU A 71 4.74 -6.63 10.68
C GLU A 71 4.17 -7.07 9.32
N SER A 72 3.40 -6.20 8.67
CA SER A 72 2.84 -6.49 7.33
C SER A 72 3.93 -6.69 6.28
N ILE A 73 5.00 -5.91 6.31
CA ILE A 73 6.13 -6.05 5.39
C ILE A 73 6.98 -7.29 5.75
N LEU A 74 7.13 -7.63 7.02
CA LEU A 74 7.81 -8.85 7.45
C LEU A 74 7.13 -10.12 6.92
N VAL A 75 5.79 -10.13 6.85
CA VAL A 75 5.05 -11.24 6.19
C VAL A 75 5.41 -11.33 4.71
N ALA A 76 5.43 -10.21 3.98
CA ALA A 76 5.82 -10.19 2.57
C ALA A 76 7.29 -10.63 2.39
N MET A 77 8.17 -10.18 3.29
CA MET A 77 9.60 -10.52 3.32
C MET A 77 9.82 -12.01 3.55
N TYR A 78 9.09 -12.63 4.48
CA TYR A 78 9.22 -14.05 4.75
C TYR A 78 8.85 -14.90 3.52
N LEU A 79 7.79 -14.52 2.81
CA LEU A 79 7.28 -15.29 1.66
C LEU A 79 8.11 -15.08 0.38
N ALA A 80 8.64 -13.87 0.15
CA ALA A 80 9.28 -13.51 -1.13
C ALA A 80 10.77 -13.14 -1.01
N GLY A 81 11.32 -13.13 0.19
CA GLY A 81 12.69 -12.76 0.51
C GLY A 81 12.90 -11.25 0.74
N PRO A 82 13.96 -10.87 1.49
CA PRO A 82 14.26 -9.46 1.82
C PRO A 82 14.38 -8.53 0.62
N ALA A 83 15.11 -8.94 -0.41
CA ALA A 83 15.32 -8.10 -1.61
C ALA A 83 14.03 -7.84 -2.40
N THR A 84 13.02 -8.70 -2.26
CA THR A 84 11.71 -8.50 -2.89
C THR A 84 10.83 -7.56 -2.06
N ALA A 85 10.92 -7.61 -0.73
CA ALA A 85 10.11 -6.78 0.15
C ALA A 85 10.69 -5.36 0.32
N VAL A 86 12.02 -5.24 0.37
CA VAL A 86 12.76 -3.99 0.57
C VAL A 86 13.61 -3.74 -0.67
N TRP A 87 13.13 -2.87 -1.56
CA TRP A 87 13.70 -2.67 -2.90
C TRP A 87 13.78 -1.19 -3.33
N SER A 88 13.30 -0.28 -2.48
CA SER A 88 13.27 1.18 -2.70
C SER A 88 13.34 1.90 -1.36
N ASP A 89 14.01 3.05 -1.31
CA ASP A 89 14.11 3.93 -0.13
C ASP A 89 12.72 4.38 0.39
N LYS A 90 11.69 4.26 -0.45
CA LYS A 90 10.29 4.49 -0.05
C LYS A 90 9.82 3.54 1.04
N VAL A 91 10.39 2.33 1.11
CA VAL A 91 10.09 1.36 2.17
C VAL A 91 10.55 1.92 3.52
N ASP A 92 11.76 2.47 3.60
CA ASP A 92 12.29 3.06 4.83
C ASP A 92 11.50 4.32 5.23
N ALA A 93 11.12 5.14 4.25
CA ALA A 93 10.33 6.34 4.47
C ALA A 93 8.98 6.05 5.14
N ILE A 94 8.29 4.96 4.77
CA ILE A 94 7.00 4.61 5.38
C ILE A 94 7.14 3.99 6.77
N LEU A 95 8.29 3.39 7.09
CA LEU A 95 8.59 2.69 8.35
C LEU A 95 9.19 3.58 9.45
N GLY A 96 9.25 4.89 9.24
CA GLY A 96 9.71 5.87 10.24
C GLY A 96 11.02 6.58 9.90
N GLY A 97 11.52 6.45 8.67
CA GLY A 97 12.75 7.08 8.20
C GLY A 97 13.96 6.14 8.27
N PRO A 98 15.12 6.57 7.74
CA PRO A 98 16.33 5.75 7.77
C PRO A 98 16.68 5.43 9.22
N VAL A 99 16.88 4.14 9.50
CA VAL A 99 17.53 3.73 10.74
C VAL A 99 18.97 4.21 10.64
N GLU A 100 19.39 5.10 11.54
CA GLU A 100 20.82 5.35 11.73
C GLU A 100 21.45 4.01 12.10
N ILE A 101 22.21 3.44 11.18
CA ILE A 101 23.04 2.26 11.44
C ILE A 101 24.29 2.83 12.12
N ASP A 102 24.41 2.61 13.42
CA ASP A 102 25.61 2.90 14.20
C ASP A 102 26.79 1.99 13.82
#